data_AF-A0AAD9PRQ9-F1
#
_entry.id   AF-A0AAD9PRQ9-F1
#
_cell.length_a   1.000
_cell.length_b   1.000
_cell.length_c   1.000
_cell.angle_alpha   90.00
_cell.angle_beta   90.00
_cell.angle_gamma   90.00
#
_symmetry.space_group_name_H-M   'P 1'
#
loop_
_entity.id
_entity.type
_entity.pdbx_description
1 polymer ?
#
loop_
_entity_poly.entity_id
_entity_poly.type
_entity_poly.pdbx_seq_one_letter_code
_entity_poly.pdbx_strand_id
1 'polypeptide(L)'
;MAFPTPSFAHLKQEDYENVYEPAEDTFLMMDALEKDADFLKERRPLLCVEVGSGSGALITFLATILGPFSHYIATDINPVAAKCSSQTARYNGFTICCVVTDLVECLIPQILGKVDVLIFNPPYVVTPSEEVGSHNIEASWAGGKDGREVMDRLFALVDPLLSKSGCFYLVTVAENKPDDIIKLLKACGLLGEIVLMRKAGREHLSILRFVKENGSNQIAGKFWVRSLDAHLNVIPFGAIVVLSALLDHGLRKRSVRQAESGCDISLRETREESRRQRLTKQVPFAKAVVLIAVLFVVSVIPYMICVLYEAHCSDCNAQELFLIVMRVSIALTFISVAASPFVYCVCIPDLREGFKILFYGKLQGENFILNRLRRNRWSASGSVPVIYL
;
A
#
# COMPACT_ATOMS: atom_id res chain seq x y z
N MET A 1 -37.67 3.68 -18.13
CA MET A 1 -37.80 2.76 -19.28
C MET A 1 -37.27 1.42 -18.82
N ALA A 2 -37.82 0.30 -19.28
CA ALA A 2 -37.21 -1.01 -19.02
C ALA A 2 -36.00 -1.21 -19.95
N PHE A 3 -34.90 -1.73 -19.42
CA PHE A 3 -33.71 -2.09 -20.18
C PHE A 3 -33.70 -3.61 -20.41
N PRO A 4 -33.46 -4.10 -21.64
CA PRO A 4 -33.39 -5.52 -21.89
C PRO A 4 -32.14 -6.13 -21.24
N THR A 5 -32.29 -7.30 -20.64
CA THR A 5 -31.16 -8.17 -20.28
C THR A 5 -30.29 -8.42 -21.53
N PRO A 6 -28.94 -8.39 -21.42
CA PRO A 6 -28.07 -8.68 -22.56
C PRO A 6 -28.32 -10.09 -23.11
N SER A 7 -28.21 -10.26 -24.42
CA SER A 7 -28.33 -11.58 -25.04
C SER A 7 -27.05 -12.38 -24.87
N PHE A 8 -27.19 -13.57 -24.27
CA PHE A 8 -26.14 -14.56 -24.07
C PHE A 8 -26.15 -15.66 -25.16
N ALA A 9 -26.95 -15.51 -26.23
CA ALA A 9 -27.19 -16.55 -27.25
C ALA A 9 -25.96 -16.98 -28.08
N HIS A 10 -24.80 -16.40 -27.83
CA HIS A 10 -23.51 -16.78 -28.42
C HIS A 10 -22.67 -17.68 -27.50
N LEU A 11 -23.05 -17.80 -26.22
CA LEU A 11 -22.46 -18.70 -25.24
C LEU A 11 -23.11 -20.08 -25.34
N LYS A 12 -22.31 -21.11 -25.04
CA LYS A 12 -22.74 -22.50 -25.04
C LYS A 12 -22.54 -23.12 -23.66
N GLN A 13 -23.10 -24.31 -23.47
CA GLN A 13 -22.86 -25.12 -22.27
C GLN A 13 -21.36 -25.34 -22.00
N GLU A 14 -20.57 -25.53 -23.06
CA GLU A 14 -19.10 -25.66 -23.05
C GLU A 14 -18.39 -24.46 -22.39
N ASP A 15 -18.92 -23.24 -22.56
CA ASP A 15 -18.35 -22.03 -21.96
C ASP A 15 -18.64 -21.96 -20.45
N TYR A 16 -19.83 -22.41 -20.03
CA TYR A 16 -20.26 -22.43 -18.62
C TYR A 16 -19.57 -23.50 -17.76
N GLU A 17 -18.87 -24.46 -18.37
CA GLU A 17 -17.94 -25.34 -17.63
C GLU A 17 -16.77 -24.55 -17.02
N ASN A 18 -16.46 -23.37 -17.57
CA ASN A 18 -15.29 -22.57 -17.24
C ASN A 18 -15.61 -21.11 -16.88
N VAL A 19 -16.86 -20.66 -17.00
CA VAL A 19 -17.30 -19.28 -16.74
C VAL A 19 -18.63 -19.29 -15.99
N TYR A 20 -18.79 -18.38 -15.02
CA TYR A 20 -20.03 -18.25 -14.25
C TYR A 20 -21.24 -17.92 -15.14
N GLU A 21 -22.27 -18.76 -15.07
CA GLU A 21 -23.56 -18.55 -15.73
C GLU A 21 -24.39 -17.50 -14.95
N PRO A 22 -24.97 -16.48 -15.61
CA PRO A 22 -25.82 -15.49 -14.93
C PRO A 22 -26.97 -16.12 -14.12
N ALA A 23 -26.94 -15.91 -12.81
CA ALA A 23 -27.94 -16.42 -11.87
C ALA A 23 -28.68 -15.29 -11.12
N GLU A 24 -29.46 -15.66 -10.10
CA GLU A 24 -30.32 -14.75 -9.31
C GLU A 24 -29.57 -13.55 -8.71
N ASP A 25 -28.29 -13.71 -8.38
CA ASP A 25 -27.40 -12.65 -7.89
C ASP A 25 -27.11 -11.59 -8.96
N THR A 26 -26.85 -12.06 -10.18
CA THR A 26 -26.57 -11.29 -11.39
C THR A 26 -27.83 -10.54 -11.81
N PHE A 27 -28.99 -11.21 -11.84
CA PHE A 27 -30.26 -10.57 -12.14
C PHE A 27 -30.68 -9.56 -11.06
N LEU A 28 -30.43 -9.85 -9.77
CA LEU A 28 -30.70 -8.88 -8.70
C LEU A 28 -29.83 -7.61 -8.83
N MET A 29 -28.56 -7.76 -9.22
CA MET A 29 -27.70 -6.61 -9.51
C MET A 29 -28.19 -5.83 -10.74
N MET A 30 -28.66 -6.50 -11.81
CA MET A 30 -29.31 -5.81 -12.93
C MET A 30 -30.54 -5.02 -12.49
N ASP A 31 -31.43 -5.62 -11.69
CA ASP A 31 -32.63 -4.94 -11.17
C ASP A 31 -32.28 -3.70 -10.31
N ALA A 32 -31.19 -3.75 -9.55
CA ALA A 32 -30.68 -2.62 -8.79
C ALA A 32 -30.10 -1.51 -9.69
N LEU A 33 -29.34 -1.87 -10.72
CA LEU A 33 -28.79 -0.92 -11.71
C LEU A 33 -29.89 -0.28 -12.56
N GLU A 34 -30.93 -1.03 -12.93
CA GLU A 34 -32.11 -0.50 -13.62
C GLU A 34 -32.89 0.48 -12.75
N LYS A 35 -33.13 0.12 -11.48
CA LYS A 35 -33.77 1.01 -10.49
C LYS A 35 -32.99 2.32 -10.31
N ASP A 36 -31.66 2.26 -10.39
CA ASP A 36 -30.77 3.41 -10.28
C ASP A 36 -30.42 4.07 -11.63
N ALA A 37 -31.05 3.69 -12.75
CA ALA A 37 -30.66 4.15 -14.07
C ALA A 37 -30.65 5.68 -14.23
N ASP A 38 -31.61 6.39 -13.62
CA ASP A 38 -31.65 7.86 -13.66
C ASP A 38 -30.55 8.48 -12.77
N PHE A 39 -30.32 7.93 -11.56
CA PHE A 39 -29.22 8.32 -10.66
C PHE A 39 -27.84 8.15 -11.33
N LEU A 40 -27.65 7.05 -12.08
CA LEU A 40 -26.43 6.77 -12.83
C LEU A 40 -26.26 7.76 -14.00
N LYS A 41 -27.34 8.03 -14.75
CA LYS A 41 -27.31 8.97 -15.89
C LYS A 41 -27.06 10.42 -15.49
N GLU A 42 -27.66 10.88 -14.38
CA GLU A 42 -27.46 12.24 -13.85
C GLU A 42 -26.00 12.52 -13.51
N ARG A 43 -25.27 11.49 -13.03
CA ARG A 43 -23.83 11.58 -12.71
C ARG A 43 -22.91 11.65 -13.94
N ARG A 44 -23.40 11.29 -15.14
CA ARG A 44 -22.64 11.27 -16.40
C ARG A 44 -21.26 10.57 -16.27
N PRO A 45 -21.23 9.31 -15.83
CA PRO A 45 -19.98 8.58 -15.60
C PRO A 45 -19.13 8.50 -16.87
N LEU A 46 -17.83 8.73 -16.74
CA LEU A 46 -16.85 8.63 -17.82
C LEU A 46 -16.13 7.28 -17.80
N LEU A 47 -15.92 6.69 -16.62
CA LEU A 47 -15.28 5.38 -16.48
C LEU A 47 -16.08 4.46 -15.56
N CYS A 48 -16.52 3.34 -16.13
CA CYS A 48 -17.18 2.24 -15.43
C CYS A 48 -16.25 1.02 -15.39
N VAL A 49 -16.14 0.37 -14.23
CA VAL A 49 -15.29 -0.80 -14.01
C VAL A 49 -16.12 -1.91 -13.36
N GLU A 50 -16.16 -3.09 -13.96
CA GLU A 50 -16.61 -4.32 -13.32
C GLU A 50 -15.39 -5.15 -12.90
N VAL A 51 -15.40 -5.67 -11.68
CA VAL A 51 -14.42 -6.63 -11.15
C VAL A 51 -15.08 -8.00 -11.07
N GLY A 52 -14.40 -9.04 -11.58
CA GLY A 52 -14.93 -10.41 -11.65
C GLY A 52 -16.05 -10.54 -12.67
N SER A 53 -15.82 -10.11 -13.91
CA SER A 53 -16.90 -9.94 -14.89
C SER A 53 -17.56 -11.22 -15.38
N GLY A 54 -16.92 -12.39 -15.23
CA GLY A 54 -17.52 -13.68 -15.60
C GLY A 54 -17.97 -13.73 -17.06
N SER A 55 -19.29 -13.82 -17.26
CA SER A 55 -19.93 -13.79 -18.59
C SER A 55 -20.02 -12.39 -19.22
N GLY A 56 -19.65 -11.32 -18.50
CA GLY A 56 -19.76 -9.92 -18.91
C GLY A 56 -21.17 -9.36 -18.83
N ALA A 57 -22.06 -10.02 -18.10
CA ALA A 57 -23.47 -9.71 -18.00
C ALA A 57 -23.71 -8.29 -17.44
N LEU A 58 -23.09 -7.93 -16.31
CA LEU A 58 -23.39 -6.69 -15.61
C LEU A 58 -22.79 -5.48 -16.31
N ILE A 59 -21.52 -5.52 -16.74
CA ILE A 59 -20.93 -4.40 -17.50
C ILE A 59 -21.63 -4.16 -18.85
N THR A 60 -22.13 -5.21 -19.52
CA THR A 60 -22.89 -5.07 -20.77
C THR A 60 -24.28 -4.49 -20.52
N PHE A 61 -24.93 -4.86 -19.42
CA PHE A 61 -26.20 -4.26 -19.00
C PHE A 61 -26.03 -2.79 -18.59
N LEU A 62 -24.99 -2.47 -17.81
CA LEU A 62 -24.63 -1.09 -17.48
C LEU A 62 -24.37 -0.26 -18.74
N ALA A 63 -23.69 -0.83 -19.74
CA ALA A 63 -23.48 -0.17 -21.03
C ALA A 63 -24.79 0.07 -21.81
N THR A 64 -25.78 -0.80 -21.64
CA THR A 64 -27.15 -0.62 -22.17
C THR A 64 -27.89 0.53 -21.47
N ILE A 65 -27.64 0.75 -20.17
CA ILE A 65 -28.20 1.88 -19.40
C ILE A 65 -27.55 3.20 -19.80
N LEU A 66 -26.22 3.26 -19.82
CA LEU A 66 -25.42 4.49 -19.93
C LEU A 66 -25.08 4.89 -21.37
N GLY A 67 -25.02 3.93 -22.30
CA GLY A 67 -24.75 4.17 -23.72
C GLY A 67 -23.26 4.40 -24.05
N PRO A 68 -22.96 4.89 -25.27
CA PRO A 68 -21.60 4.85 -25.83
C PRO A 68 -20.65 5.95 -25.32
N PHE A 69 -21.09 6.83 -24.42
CA PHE A 69 -20.29 7.97 -23.94
C PHE A 69 -19.41 7.65 -22.72
N SER A 70 -19.65 6.54 -22.04
CA SER A 70 -18.81 6.05 -20.95
C SER A 70 -17.80 5.02 -21.48
N HIS A 71 -16.62 4.95 -20.86
CA HIS A 71 -15.68 3.85 -21.06
C HIS A 71 -15.99 2.71 -20.09
N TYR A 72 -15.97 1.49 -20.61
CA TYR A 72 -16.24 0.27 -19.85
C TYR A 72 -14.98 -0.59 -19.78
N ILE A 73 -14.53 -0.89 -18.57
CA ILE A 73 -13.46 -1.85 -18.30
C ILE A 73 -14.08 -3.01 -17.49
N ALA A 74 -13.65 -4.23 -17.81
CA ALA A 74 -14.04 -5.43 -17.11
C ALA A 74 -12.76 -6.18 -16.74
N THR A 75 -12.58 -6.55 -15.48
CA THR A 75 -11.46 -7.39 -15.03
C THR A 75 -11.96 -8.75 -14.62
N ASP A 76 -11.16 -9.78 -14.92
CA ASP A 76 -11.37 -11.12 -14.38
C ASP A 76 -10.01 -11.80 -14.20
N ILE A 77 -9.87 -12.67 -13.20
CA ILE A 77 -8.67 -13.49 -13.03
C ILE A 77 -8.64 -14.66 -14.03
N ASN A 78 -9.81 -15.08 -14.50
CA ASN A 78 -9.99 -16.16 -15.46
C ASN A 78 -9.93 -15.64 -16.91
N PRO A 79 -8.97 -16.10 -17.74
CA PRO A 79 -8.84 -15.65 -19.12
C PRO A 79 -10.01 -16.07 -20.02
N VAL A 80 -10.73 -17.15 -19.68
CA VAL A 80 -11.93 -17.58 -20.41
C VAL A 80 -13.09 -16.62 -20.12
N ALA A 81 -13.26 -16.19 -18.87
CA ALA A 81 -14.25 -15.20 -18.46
C ALA A 81 -14.00 -13.83 -19.13
N ALA A 82 -12.76 -13.32 -19.10
CA ALA A 82 -12.43 -12.07 -19.78
C ALA A 82 -12.69 -12.12 -21.31
N LYS A 83 -12.45 -13.27 -21.95
CA LYS A 83 -12.78 -13.51 -23.36
C LYS A 83 -14.29 -13.55 -23.59
N CYS A 84 -15.01 -14.32 -22.77
CA CYS A 84 -16.46 -14.45 -22.76
C CYS A 84 -17.15 -13.09 -22.62
N SER A 85 -16.75 -12.30 -21.62
CA SER A 85 -17.19 -10.91 -21.40
C SER A 85 -17.01 -10.03 -22.64
N SER A 86 -15.87 -10.17 -23.33
CA SER A 86 -15.57 -9.45 -24.58
C SER A 86 -16.44 -9.90 -25.76
N GLN A 87 -16.92 -11.15 -25.76
CA GLN A 87 -17.86 -11.68 -26.77
C GLN A 87 -19.29 -11.21 -26.46
N THR A 88 -19.73 -11.27 -25.20
CA THR A 88 -21.03 -10.74 -24.74
C THR A 88 -21.20 -9.27 -25.08
N ALA A 89 -20.19 -8.44 -24.80
CA ALA A 89 -20.17 -7.04 -25.17
C ALA A 89 -20.43 -6.85 -26.68
N ARG A 90 -19.64 -7.50 -27.54
CA ARG A 90 -19.72 -7.37 -29.01
C ARG A 90 -21.05 -7.87 -29.55
N TYR A 91 -21.57 -8.99 -29.03
CA TYR A 91 -22.84 -9.56 -29.46
C TYR A 91 -24.01 -8.61 -29.19
N ASN A 92 -23.91 -7.81 -28.12
CA ASN A 92 -24.89 -6.79 -27.74
C ASN A 92 -24.56 -5.38 -28.30
N GLY A 93 -23.60 -5.26 -29.23
CA GLY A 93 -23.27 -4.00 -29.91
C GLY A 93 -22.32 -3.05 -29.14
N PHE A 94 -21.74 -3.49 -28.03
CA PHE A 94 -20.82 -2.72 -27.20
C PHE A 94 -19.36 -3.13 -27.38
N THR A 95 -18.44 -2.23 -27.03
CA THR A 95 -17.00 -2.52 -26.94
C THR A 95 -16.54 -2.25 -25.52
N ILE A 96 -16.08 -3.30 -24.84
CA ILE A 96 -15.68 -3.28 -23.43
C ILE A 96 -14.23 -3.76 -23.34
N CYS A 97 -13.40 -3.01 -22.60
CA CYS A 97 -12.00 -3.35 -22.39
C CYS A 97 -11.89 -4.45 -21.33
N CYS A 98 -11.78 -5.70 -21.77
CA CYS A 98 -11.68 -6.85 -20.88
C CYS A 98 -10.19 -7.15 -20.61
N VAL A 99 -9.81 -7.27 -19.33
CA VAL A 99 -8.41 -7.41 -18.90
C VAL A 99 -8.25 -8.55 -17.91
N VAL A 100 -7.27 -9.42 -18.14
CA VAL A 100 -6.95 -10.53 -17.22
C VAL A 100 -6.02 -10.02 -16.12
N THR A 101 -6.51 -9.94 -14.89
CA THR A 101 -5.75 -9.43 -13.73
C THR A 101 -6.41 -9.86 -12.42
N ASP A 102 -5.66 -9.89 -11.32
CA ASP A 102 -6.26 -10.02 -9.99
C ASP A 102 -6.83 -8.67 -9.54
N LEU A 103 -8.11 -8.66 -9.16
CA LEU A 103 -8.95 -7.50 -8.87
C LEU A 103 -8.82 -6.36 -9.90
N VAL A 104 -7.90 -5.42 -9.67
CA VAL A 104 -7.63 -4.24 -10.51
C VAL A 104 -6.14 -3.93 -10.62
N GLU A 105 -5.26 -4.85 -10.24
CA GLU A 105 -3.83 -4.58 -10.02
C GLU A 105 -3.14 -3.93 -11.24
N CYS A 106 -3.39 -4.44 -12.44
CA CYS A 106 -2.77 -3.91 -13.66
C CYS A 106 -3.32 -2.54 -14.12
N LEU A 107 -4.39 -2.04 -13.49
CA LEU A 107 -5.02 -0.76 -13.81
C LEU A 107 -4.55 0.38 -12.89
N ILE A 108 -3.86 0.03 -11.79
CA ILE A 108 -3.30 0.95 -10.81
C ILE A 108 -1.86 1.33 -11.23
N PRO A 109 -1.45 2.61 -11.14
CA PRO A 109 -2.18 3.76 -10.56
C PRO A 109 -3.09 4.52 -11.56
N GLN A 110 -3.23 4.07 -12.80
CA GLN A 110 -3.83 4.85 -13.88
C GLN A 110 -5.31 5.18 -13.67
N ILE A 111 -6.09 4.31 -13.02
CA ILE A 111 -7.53 4.51 -12.75
C ILE A 111 -7.84 5.14 -11.37
N LEU A 112 -6.82 5.44 -10.54
CA LEU A 112 -7.05 6.04 -9.21
C LEU A 112 -7.75 7.39 -9.31
N GLY A 113 -8.80 7.57 -8.51
CA GLY A 113 -9.65 8.76 -8.45
C GLY A 113 -10.50 9.00 -9.70
N LYS A 114 -10.69 7.99 -10.57
CA LYS A 114 -11.37 8.13 -11.87
C LYS A 114 -12.56 7.21 -12.07
N VAL A 115 -12.76 6.19 -11.23
CA VAL A 115 -13.86 5.22 -11.42
C VAL A 115 -15.18 5.86 -10.97
N ASP A 116 -16.10 6.11 -11.90
CA ASP A 116 -17.40 6.72 -11.61
C ASP A 116 -18.46 5.68 -11.22
N VAL A 117 -18.36 4.46 -11.78
CA VAL A 117 -19.16 3.30 -11.38
C VAL A 117 -18.23 2.11 -11.22
N LEU A 118 -18.15 1.56 -10.01
CA LEU A 118 -17.48 0.29 -9.71
C LEU A 118 -18.57 -0.76 -9.45
N ILE A 119 -18.46 -1.93 -10.07
CA ILE A 119 -19.35 -3.08 -9.84
C ILE A 119 -18.48 -4.25 -9.37
N PHE A 120 -18.94 -4.98 -8.34
CA PHE A 120 -18.40 -6.28 -7.98
C PHE A 120 -19.53 -7.25 -7.64
N ASN A 121 -19.61 -8.36 -8.37
CA ASN A 121 -20.25 -9.58 -7.90
C ASN A 121 -19.14 -10.55 -7.44
N PRO A 122 -18.73 -10.52 -6.16
CA PRO A 122 -17.59 -11.30 -5.68
C PRO A 122 -17.93 -12.79 -5.53
N PRO A 123 -16.93 -13.68 -5.44
CA PRO A 123 -17.13 -14.97 -4.80
C PRO A 123 -17.50 -14.75 -3.32
N TYR A 124 -18.79 -14.89 -2.99
CA TYR A 124 -19.36 -14.57 -1.67
C TYR A 124 -19.73 -15.81 -0.83
N VAL A 125 -19.55 -17.02 -1.34
CA VAL A 125 -19.93 -18.25 -0.62
C VAL A 125 -18.89 -18.55 0.46
N VAL A 126 -19.38 -18.97 1.64
CA VAL A 126 -18.51 -19.36 2.76
C VAL A 126 -17.84 -20.70 2.44
N THR A 127 -16.52 -20.67 2.30
CA THR A 127 -15.68 -21.85 2.02
C THR A 127 -14.50 -21.92 3.01
N PRO A 128 -13.79 -23.05 3.10
CA PRO A 128 -12.42 -23.08 3.62
C PRO A 128 -11.54 -22.04 2.91
N SER A 129 -10.61 -21.42 3.62
CA SER A 129 -9.71 -20.40 3.05
C SER A 129 -8.76 -20.98 2.00
N GLU A 130 -8.52 -22.30 2.05
CA GLU A 130 -7.70 -23.04 1.08
C GLU A 130 -8.33 -23.14 -0.32
N GLU A 131 -9.64 -22.91 -0.44
CA GLU A 131 -10.37 -22.90 -1.73
C GLU A 131 -10.33 -21.52 -2.40
N VAL A 132 -9.92 -20.47 -1.68
CA VAL A 132 -9.80 -19.10 -2.21
C VAL A 132 -8.61 -19.00 -3.16
N GLY A 133 -8.83 -18.47 -4.35
CA GLY A 133 -7.77 -18.28 -5.35
C GLY A 133 -7.44 -19.53 -6.18
N SER A 134 -8.34 -20.53 -6.21
CA SER A 134 -8.35 -21.57 -7.26
C SER A 134 -8.31 -20.93 -8.66
N HIS A 135 -7.83 -21.65 -9.66
CA HIS A 135 -7.91 -21.25 -11.08
C HIS A 135 -9.07 -21.94 -11.83
N ASN A 136 -9.83 -22.80 -11.14
CA ASN A 136 -11.01 -23.47 -11.68
C ASN A 136 -12.27 -22.60 -11.54
N ILE A 137 -13.40 -23.10 -12.04
CA ILE A 137 -14.73 -22.48 -11.87
C ILE A 137 -15.09 -22.17 -10.40
N GLU A 138 -14.53 -22.92 -9.45
CA GLU A 138 -14.65 -22.72 -7.99
C GLU A 138 -14.33 -21.28 -7.54
N ALA A 139 -13.39 -20.62 -8.24
CA ALA A 139 -13.00 -19.24 -7.99
C ALA A 139 -14.14 -18.22 -8.17
N SER A 140 -15.22 -18.60 -8.87
CA SER A 140 -16.40 -17.75 -9.03
C SER A 140 -17.29 -17.67 -7.79
N TRP A 141 -17.18 -18.61 -6.84
CA TRP A 141 -17.99 -18.62 -5.61
C TRP A 141 -17.17 -18.66 -4.31
N ALA A 142 -15.97 -19.23 -4.30
CA ALA A 142 -15.17 -19.45 -3.07
C ALA A 142 -14.66 -18.15 -2.42
N GLY A 143 -15.42 -17.64 -1.46
CA GLY A 143 -15.13 -16.39 -0.73
C GLY A 143 -14.37 -16.59 0.58
N GLY A 144 -14.10 -17.82 1.00
CA GLY A 144 -13.37 -18.14 2.22
C GLY A 144 -14.18 -17.85 3.49
N LYS A 145 -13.49 -17.46 4.56
CA LYS A 145 -14.10 -17.14 5.86
C LYS A 145 -15.13 -16.02 5.75
N ASP A 146 -16.33 -16.26 6.30
CA ASP A 146 -17.51 -15.40 6.15
C ASP A 146 -17.87 -15.07 4.67
N GLY A 147 -17.30 -15.78 3.70
CA GLY A 147 -17.41 -15.48 2.26
C GLY A 147 -16.79 -14.13 1.89
N ARG A 148 -15.81 -13.63 2.66
CA ARG A 148 -15.38 -12.22 2.66
C ARG A 148 -13.94 -11.97 2.18
N GLU A 149 -13.10 -13.00 2.07
CA GLU A 149 -11.65 -12.81 1.89
C GLU A 149 -11.29 -12.06 0.60
N VAL A 150 -12.03 -12.31 -0.48
CA VAL A 150 -11.82 -11.64 -1.78
C VAL A 150 -12.39 -10.21 -1.80
N MET A 151 -13.55 -9.97 -1.18
CA MET A 151 -14.14 -8.61 -1.15
C MET A 151 -13.41 -7.69 -0.16
N ASP A 152 -12.96 -8.19 0.99
CA ASP A 152 -12.19 -7.42 1.98
C ASP A 152 -10.85 -6.92 1.39
N ARG A 153 -10.24 -7.66 0.45
CA ARG A 153 -9.09 -7.18 -0.34
C ARG A 153 -9.43 -5.97 -1.21
N LEU A 154 -10.58 -5.98 -1.89
CA LEU A 154 -10.99 -4.85 -2.74
C LEU A 154 -11.38 -3.61 -1.91
N PHE A 155 -11.96 -3.80 -0.72
CA PHE A 155 -12.41 -2.69 0.14
C PHE A 155 -11.31 -1.68 0.48
N ALA A 156 -10.05 -2.13 0.62
CA ALA A 156 -8.90 -1.25 0.81
C ALA A 156 -8.62 -0.31 -0.38
N LEU A 157 -9.09 -0.67 -1.57
CA LEU A 157 -8.89 0.06 -2.84
C LEU A 157 -10.11 0.89 -3.26
N VAL A 158 -11.33 0.61 -2.75
CA VAL A 158 -12.57 1.25 -3.24
C VAL A 158 -12.51 2.79 -3.20
N ASP A 159 -12.19 3.42 -2.06
CA ASP A 159 -12.09 4.88 -2.04
C ASP A 159 -10.98 5.42 -2.98
N PRO A 160 -9.72 4.92 -2.95
CA PRO A 160 -8.69 5.33 -3.90
C PRO A 160 -9.06 5.20 -5.39
N LEU A 161 -9.88 4.21 -5.76
CA LEU A 161 -10.36 4.01 -7.13
C LEU A 161 -11.45 5.02 -7.52
N LEU A 162 -12.43 5.22 -6.64
CA LEU A 162 -13.62 6.01 -6.95
C LEU A 162 -13.32 7.49 -7.20
N SER A 163 -13.97 8.04 -8.22
CA SER A 163 -14.00 9.47 -8.51
C SER A 163 -14.76 10.24 -7.41
N LYS A 164 -14.75 11.58 -7.48
CA LYS A 164 -15.50 12.44 -6.53
C LYS A 164 -17.02 12.20 -6.58
N SER A 165 -17.54 11.85 -7.75
CA SER A 165 -18.93 11.49 -8.01
C SER A 165 -19.14 9.97 -8.06
N GLY A 166 -18.10 9.19 -7.74
CA GLY A 166 -18.08 7.75 -7.91
C GLY A 166 -19.03 7.01 -6.98
N CYS A 167 -19.55 5.89 -7.49
CA CYS A 167 -20.37 4.95 -6.74
C CYS A 167 -19.86 3.52 -6.92
N PHE A 168 -20.07 2.68 -5.90
CA PHE A 168 -19.67 1.28 -5.89
C PHE A 168 -20.87 0.39 -5.55
N TYR A 169 -21.12 -0.63 -6.37
CA TYR A 169 -22.16 -1.63 -6.19
C TYR A 169 -21.54 -2.99 -5.86
N LEU A 170 -22.08 -3.64 -4.83
CA LEU A 170 -21.59 -4.91 -4.31
C LEU A 170 -22.74 -5.90 -4.07
N VAL A 171 -22.62 -7.12 -4.59
CA VAL A 171 -23.49 -8.24 -4.18
C VAL A 171 -23.00 -8.82 -2.86
N THR A 172 -23.94 -9.14 -1.96
CA THR A 172 -23.67 -9.83 -0.68
C THR A 172 -24.80 -10.80 -0.34
N VAL A 173 -24.48 -11.86 0.39
CA VAL A 173 -25.45 -12.69 1.14
C VAL A 173 -25.42 -12.33 2.63
N ALA A 174 -26.41 -12.78 3.40
CA ALA A 174 -26.52 -12.51 4.83
C ALA A 174 -25.27 -12.96 5.62
N GLU A 175 -24.66 -14.06 5.22
CA GLU A 175 -23.46 -14.66 5.78
C GLU A 175 -22.25 -13.70 5.73
N ASN A 176 -22.17 -12.82 4.72
CA ASN A 176 -21.10 -11.83 4.59
C ASN A 176 -21.22 -10.65 5.58
N LYS A 177 -22.37 -10.55 6.29
CA LYS A 177 -22.69 -9.49 7.26
C LYS A 177 -22.72 -8.10 6.59
N PRO A 178 -23.69 -7.82 5.69
CA PRO A 178 -23.76 -6.57 4.94
C PRO A 178 -23.74 -5.30 5.83
N ASP A 179 -24.39 -5.33 7.00
CA ASP A 179 -24.34 -4.22 7.96
C ASP A 179 -22.92 -3.92 8.45
N ASP A 180 -22.05 -4.93 8.60
CA ASP A 180 -20.66 -4.75 9.02
C ASP A 180 -19.79 -4.23 7.87
N ILE A 181 -20.07 -4.66 6.62
CA ILE A 181 -19.45 -4.09 5.42
C ILE A 181 -19.82 -2.60 5.30
N ILE A 182 -21.08 -2.22 5.54
CA ILE A 182 -21.52 -0.82 5.54
C ILE A 182 -20.77 0.00 6.60
N LYS A 183 -20.62 -0.51 7.83
CA LYS A 183 -19.85 0.15 8.90
C LYS A 183 -18.37 0.30 8.52
N LEU A 184 -17.76 -0.74 7.93
CA LEU A 184 -16.36 -0.76 7.52
C LEU A 184 -16.07 0.28 6.45
N LEU A 185 -16.84 0.29 5.36
CA LEU A 185 -16.64 1.26 4.27
C LEU A 185 -17.03 2.68 4.68
N LYS A 186 -17.97 2.85 5.64
CA LYS A 186 -18.25 4.15 6.26
C LYS A 186 -17.06 4.71 7.03
N ALA A 187 -16.28 3.87 7.73
CA ALA A 187 -15.04 4.32 8.36
C ALA A 187 -13.99 4.80 7.34
N CYS A 188 -14.08 4.35 6.08
CA CYS A 188 -13.27 4.82 4.95
C CYS A 188 -13.84 6.06 4.23
N GLY A 189 -14.97 6.63 4.68
CA GLY A 189 -15.59 7.82 4.07
C GLY A 189 -16.60 7.54 2.95
N LEU A 190 -17.11 6.30 2.87
CA LEU A 190 -18.11 5.86 1.89
C LEU A 190 -19.47 5.64 2.57
N LEU A 191 -20.49 6.38 2.15
CA LEU A 191 -21.86 6.18 2.63
C LEU A 191 -22.49 4.98 1.91
N GLY A 192 -22.75 3.91 2.67
CA GLY A 192 -23.37 2.68 2.18
C GLY A 192 -24.86 2.57 2.52
N GLU A 193 -25.65 2.04 1.60
CA GLU A 193 -27.05 1.66 1.81
C GLU A 193 -27.39 0.35 1.06
N ILE A 194 -28.50 -0.28 1.41
CA ILE A 194 -29.04 -1.45 0.70
C ILE A 194 -30.05 -0.96 -0.35
N VAL A 195 -29.72 -1.08 -1.64
CA VAL A 195 -30.60 -0.63 -2.74
C VAL A 195 -31.73 -1.61 -2.99
N LEU A 196 -31.43 -2.90 -2.89
CA LEU A 196 -32.36 -3.98 -3.20
C LEU A 196 -32.01 -5.24 -2.40
N MET A 197 -33.02 -6.02 -2.03
CA MET A 197 -32.86 -7.34 -1.41
C MET A 197 -33.81 -8.34 -2.06
N ARG A 198 -33.37 -9.59 -2.20
CA ARG A 198 -34.19 -10.72 -2.66
C ARG A 198 -33.82 -11.98 -1.91
N LYS A 199 -34.83 -12.79 -1.61
CA LYS A 199 -34.63 -14.17 -1.17
C LYS A 199 -34.64 -15.08 -2.40
N ALA A 200 -33.51 -15.74 -2.68
CA ALA A 200 -33.34 -16.68 -3.78
C ALA A 200 -33.04 -18.07 -3.18
N GLY A 201 -33.99 -18.99 -3.26
CA GLY A 201 -33.88 -20.30 -2.62
C GLY A 201 -33.65 -20.19 -1.10
N ARG A 202 -32.42 -20.51 -0.65
CA ARG A 202 -31.99 -20.41 0.77
C ARG A 202 -31.28 -19.10 1.10
N GLU A 203 -30.78 -18.40 0.09
CA GLU A 203 -29.92 -17.23 0.23
C GLU A 203 -30.75 -15.94 0.35
N HIS A 204 -30.20 -14.98 1.10
CA HIS A 204 -30.78 -13.65 1.27
C HIS A 204 -29.82 -12.64 0.67
N LEU A 205 -29.95 -12.45 -0.64
CA LEU A 205 -29.11 -11.58 -1.44
C LEU A 205 -29.46 -10.11 -1.20
N SER A 206 -28.43 -9.28 -1.07
CA SER A 206 -28.52 -7.84 -0.85
C SER A 206 -27.54 -7.11 -1.77
N ILE A 207 -28.04 -6.10 -2.50
CA ILE A 207 -27.22 -5.21 -3.31
C ILE A 207 -26.91 -3.96 -2.50
N LEU A 208 -25.64 -3.79 -2.16
CA LEU A 208 -25.14 -2.62 -1.45
C LEU A 208 -24.69 -1.56 -2.46
N ARG A 209 -25.05 -0.30 -2.23
CA ARG A 209 -24.51 0.86 -2.95
C ARG A 209 -23.75 1.75 -2.00
N PHE A 210 -22.56 2.15 -2.43
CA PHE A 210 -21.68 3.08 -1.73
C PHE A 210 -21.46 4.33 -2.57
N VAL A 211 -21.44 5.50 -1.94
CA VAL A 211 -21.04 6.78 -2.56
C VAL A 211 -20.04 7.50 -1.68
N LYS A 212 -19.15 8.31 -2.25
CA LYS A 212 -18.30 9.20 -1.44
C LYS A 212 -19.13 10.21 -0.68
N GLU A 213 -18.84 10.37 0.61
CA GLU A 213 -19.45 11.43 1.42
C GLU A 213 -19.02 12.80 0.90
N ASN A 214 -19.97 13.70 0.61
CA ASN A 214 -19.70 15.05 0.10
C ASN A 214 -19.02 15.92 1.19
N GLY A 215 -17.70 15.75 1.31
CA GLY A 215 -16.86 16.36 2.35
C GLY A 215 -15.57 15.57 2.62
N SER A 216 -15.52 14.27 2.28
CA SER A 216 -14.43 13.36 2.66
C SER A 216 -13.09 13.54 1.91
N ASN A 217 -12.96 14.55 1.04
CA ASN A 217 -11.71 14.89 0.30
C ASN A 217 -10.48 15.13 1.19
N GLN A 218 -10.62 15.21 2.53
CA GLN A 218 -9.50 15.30 3.48
C GLN A 218 -9.15 14.00 4.23
N ILE A 219 -9.97 12.95 4.21
CA ILE A 219 -9.84 11.81 5.14
C ILE A 219 -9.06 10.65 4.50
N ALA A 220 -9.52 10.13 3.36
CA ALA A 220 -8.91 8.94 2.76
C ALA A 220 -7.51 9.21 2.18
N GLY A 221 -7.29 10.41 1.62
CA GLY A 221 -5.96 10.88 1.20
C GLY A 221 -4.96 10.97 2.36
N LYS A 222 -5.43 11.18 3.61
CA LYS A 222 -4.55 11.09 4.80
C LYS A 222 -4.22 9.64 5.15
N PHE A 223 -5.11 8.67 4.96
CA PHE A 223 -4.86 7.29 5.39
C PHE A 223 -3.71 6.62 4.62
N TRP A 224 -3.71 6.71 3.29
CA TRP A 224 -2.64 6.15 2.46
C TRP A 224 -1.29 6.84 2.69
N VAL A 225 -1.28 8.16 2.86
CA VAL A 225 -0.06 8.92 3.20
C VAL A 225 0.45 8.52 4.61
N ARG A 226 -0.44 8.41 5.62
CA ARG A 226 -0.07 7.99 6.98
C ARG A 226 0.51 6.57 7.05
N SER A 227 -0.03 5.61 6.29
CA SER A 227 0.52 4.25 6.25
C SER A 227 1.93 4.23 5.64
N LEU A 228 2.11 4.98 4.55
CA LEU A 228 3.42 5.13 3.90
C LEU A 228 4.43 5.85 4.80
N ASP A 229 4.03 6.92 5.51
CA ASP A 229 4.86 7.62 6.50
C ASP A 229 5.26 6.73 7.68
N ALA A 230 4.36 5.87 8.18
CA ALA A 230 4.68 4.92 9.25
C ALA A 230 5.74 3.91 8.79
N HIS A 231 5.58 3.34 7.59
CA HIS A 231 6.58 2.43 7.03
C HIS A 231 7.93 3.10 6.74
N LEU A 232 7.94 4.32 6.19
CA LEU A 232 9.18 5.06 5.92
C LEU A 232 9.94 5.46 7.20
N ASN A 233 9.27 5.70 8.32
CA ASN A 233 9.93 6.10 9.56
C ASN A 233 10.34 4.91 10.46
N VAL A 234 9.61 3.79 10.44
CA VAL A 234 9.88 2.64 11.32
C VAL A 234 10.93 1.69 10.74
N ILE A 235 10.94 1.44 9.42
CA ILE A 235 11.85 0.49 8.78
C ILE A 235 13.34 0.91 8.91
N PRO A 236 13.72 2.20 8.73
CA PRO A 236 15.12 2.63 8.92
C PRO A 236 15.62 2.45 10.34
N PHE A 237 14.74 2.58 11.35
CA PHE A 237 15.13 2.41 12.76
C PHE A 237 15.55 0.96 13.06
N GLY A 238 14.75 -0.02 12.62
CA GLY A 238 15.11 -1.44 12.72
C GLY A 238 16.46 -1.74 12.05
N ALA A 239 16.68 -1.20 10.85
CA ALA A 239 17.95 -1.33 10.14
C ALA A 239 19.13 -0.71 10.92
N ILE A 240 19.00 0.53 11.42
CA ILE A 240 20.08 1.24 12.14
C ILE A 240 20.45 0.53 13.45
N VAL A 241 19.47 0.07 14.23
CA VAL A 241 19.72 -0.66 15.48
C VAL A 241 20.41 -2.00 15.20
N VAL A 242 19.94 -2.76 14.21
CA VAL A 242 20.55 -4.04 13.82
C VAL A 242 21.97 -3.85 13.27
N LEU A 243 22.20 -2.88 12.38
CA LEU A 243 23.54 -2.54 11.89
C LEU A 243 24.50 -2.13 13.02
N SER A 244 24.03 -1.31 13.97
CA SER A 244 24.83 -0.89 15.11
C SER A 244 25.20 -2.06 16.05
N ALA A 245 24.26 -2.97 16.30
CA ALA A 245 24.49 -4.17 17.10
C ALA A 245 25.42 -5.18 16.41
N LEU A 246 25.28 -5.38 15.09
CA LEU A 246 26.16 -6.23 14.29
C LEU A 246 27.59 -5.67 14.23
N LEU A 247 27.75 -4.35 14.14
CA LEU A 247 29.05 -3.68 14.19
C LEU A 247 29.74 -3.89 15.56
N ASP A 248 29.04 -3.68 16.68
CA ASP A 248 29.61 -3.95 18.01
C ASP A 248 29.98 -5.45 18.18
N HIS A 249 29.12 -6.37 17.73
CA HIS A 249 29.42 -7.80 17.76
C HIS A 249 30.64 -8.17 16.91
N GLY A 250 30.76 -7.61 15.70
CA GLY A 250 31.90 -7.83 14.80
C GLY A 250 33.22 -7.31 15.38
N LEU A 251 33.20 -6.11 15.99
CA LEU A 251 34.36 -5.52 16.68
C LEU A 251 34.78 -6.36 17.89
N ARG A 252 33.83 -6.82 18.72
CA ARG A 252 34.11 -7.74 19.84
C ARG A 252 34.72 -9.06 19.36
N LYS A 253 34.18 -9.67 18.31
CA LYS A 253 34.65 -10.96 17.78
C LYS A 253 36.07 -10.89 17.20
N ARG A 254 36.43 -9.77 16.53
CA ARG A 254 37.82 -9.49 16.11
C ARG A 254 38.74 -9.27 17.32
N SER A 255 38.27 -8.54 18.35
CA SER A 255 39.03 -8.29 19.59
C SER A 255 39.30 -9.54 20.43
N VAL A 256 38.50 -10.60 20.31
CA VAL A 256 38.74 -11.89 20.99
C VAL A 256 39.79 -12.71 20.24
N ARG A 257 39.66 -12.84 18.91
CA ARG A 257 40.63 -13.58 18.08
C ARG A 257 42.07 -13.04 18.17
N GLN A 258 42.24 -11.73 18.33
CA GLN A 258 43.56 -11.11 18.58
C GLN A 258 44.09 -11.31 20.00
N ALA A 259 43.26 -11.75 20.95
CA ALA A 259 43.68 -12.00 22.34
C ALA A 259 44.09 -13.47 22.58
N GLU A 260 43.71 -14.39 21.68
CA GLU A 260 44.03 -15.83 21.77
C GLU A 260 45.37 -16.18 21.09
N SER A 261 45.98 -15.24 20.35
CA SER A 261 47.18 -15.48 19.53
C SER A 261 48.50 -14.97 20.15
N GLY A 262 48.54 -14.67 21.45
CA GLY A 262 49.73 -14.11 22.12
C GLY A 262 49.97 -14.69 23.51
N CYS A 263 51.11 -15.33 23.71
CA CYS A 263 51.55 -15.89 24.99
C CYS A 263 52.62 -14.99 25.67
N ASP A 264 52.94 -15.34 26.92
CA ASP A 264 54.08 -14.92 27.74
C ASP A 264 54.04 -13.56 28.49
N ILE A 265 53.59 -13.68 29.74
CA ILE A 265 54.18 -13.21 31.04
C ILE A 265 54.48 -11.71 31.25
N SER A 266 54.73 -10.89 30.22
CA SER A 266 54.70 -9.41 30.30
C SER A 266 53.28 -8.81 30.50
N LEU A 267 52.29 -9.69 30.68
CA LEU A 267 50.86 -9.54 30.43
C LEU A 267 50.05 -8.84 31.54
N ARG A 268 50.67 -8.05 32.44
CA ARG A 268 49.91 -7.32 33.48
C ARG A 268 49.81 -5.82 33.17
N GLU A 269 50.94 -5.14 32.99
CA GLU A 269 50.96 -3.72 32.59
C GLU A 269 50.41 -3.54 31.18
N THR A 270 50.90 -4.31 30.20
CA THR A 270 50.39 -4.32 28.81
C THR A 270 48.91 -4.67 28.71
N ARG A 271 48.37 -5.47 29.64
CA ARG A 271 46.95 -5.85 29.68
C ARG A 271 46.10 -4.77 30.33
N GLU A 272 46.60 -4.03 31.32
CA GLU A 272 45.93 -2.83 31.83
C GLU A 272 45.98 -1.68 30.82
N GLU A 273 47.10 -1.47 30.12
CA GLU A 273 47.18 -0.52 29.00
C GLU A 273 46.27 -0.91 27.84
N SER A 274 46.26 -2.19 27.43
CA SER A 274 45.33 -2.68 26.40
C SER A 274 43.87 -2.53 26.83
N ARG A 275 43.56 -2.74 28.12
CA ARG A 275 42.21 -2.56 28.67
C ARG A 275 41.83 -1.08 28.74
N ARG A 276 42.77 -0.20 29.09
CA ARG A 276 42.63 1.27 29.01
C ARG A 276 42.42 1.72 27.57
N GLN A 277 43.20 1.23 26.59
CA GLN A 277 43.03 1.51 25.16
C GLN A 277 41.69 1.02 24.59
N ARG A 278 41.21 -0.16 25.03
CA ARG A 278 39.86 -0.63 24.69
C ARG A 278 38.77 0.26 25.30
N LEU A 279 38.91 0.64 26.57
CA LEU A 279 37.99 1.57 27.24
C LEU A 279 37.98 2.97 26.61
N THR A 280 39.14 3.54 26.26
CA THR A 280 39.21 4.85 25.58
C THR A 280 38.64 4.84 24.18
N LYS A 281 38.59 3.69 23.49
CA LYS A 281 37.88 3.52 22.21
C LYS A 281 36.38 3.18 22.35
N GLN A 282 35.97 2.54 23.44
CA GLN A 282 34.55 2.21 23.70
C GLN A 282 33.74 3.38 24.25
N VAL A 283 34.33 4.21 25.12
CA VAL A 283 33.65 5.38 25.73
C VAL A 283 33.11 6.39 24.68
N PRO A 284 33.84 6.76 23.61
CA PRO A 284 33.33 7.69 22.60
C PRO A 284 32.21 7.08 21.75
N PHE A 285 32.29 5.77 21.44
CA PHE A 285 31.23 5.04 20.74
C PHE A 285 29.95 4.96 21.59
N ALA A 286 30.07 4.61 22.87
CA ALA A 286 28.95 4.58 23.81
C ALA A 286 28.29 5.96 23.95
N LYS A 287 29.08 7.05 23.99
CA LYS A 287 28.57 8.42 23.98
C LYS A 287 27.79 8.76 22.70
N ALA A 288 28.26 8.32 21.53
CA ALA A 288 27.55 8.51 20.27
C ALA A 288 26.17 7.81 20.27
N VAL A 289 26.14 6.54 20.68
CA VAL A 289 24.91 5.73 20.77
C VAL A 289 23.91 6.35 21.75
N VAL A 290 24.36 6.79 22.94
CA VAL A 290 23.50 7.47 23.91
C VAL A 290 22.95 8.79 23.36
N LEU A 291 23.78 9.60 22.69
CA LEU A 291 23.31 10.88 22.14
C LEU A 291 22.29 10.69 21.00
N ILE A 292 22.47 9.67 20.15
CA ILE A 292 21.50 9.30 19.11
C ILE A 292 20.19 8.79 19.72
N ALA A 293 20.27 7.96 20.76
CA ALA A 293 19.09 7.48 21.48
C ALA A 293 18.30 8.63 22.12
N VAL A 294 18.97 9.63 22.73
CA VAL A 294 18.32 10.83 23.26
C VAL A 294 17.70 11.68 22.15
N LEU A 295 18.41 11.93 21.04
CA LEU A 295 17.88 12.66 19.89
C LEU A 295 16.62 12.00 19.31
N PHE A 296 16.63 10.67 19.19
CA PHE A 296 15.48 9.87 18.75
C PHE A 296 14.29 9.97 19.72
N VAL A 297 14.53 9.85 21.03
CA VAL A 297 13.49 10.00 22.07
C VAL A 297 12.83 11.39 21.99
N VAL A 298 13.62 12.44 21.80
CA VAL A 298 13.13 13.82 21.72
C VAL A 298 12.43 14.14 20.40
N SER A 299 12.78 13.51 19.28
CA SER A 299 12.13 13.76 17.98
C SER A 299 10.93 12.86 17.69
N VAL A 300 11.04 11.55 17.98
CA VAL A 300 10.06 10.54 17.54
C VAL A 300 8.92 10.33 18.54
N ILE A 301 9.16 10.43 19.86
CA ILE A 301 8.07 10.25 20.84
C ILE A 301 6.98 11.33 20.68
N PRO A 302 7.28 12.63 20.52
CA PRO A 302 6.24 13.64 20.27
C PRO A 302 5.44 13.36 18.98
N TYR A 303 6.11 12.90 17.92
CA TYR A 303 5.44 12.50 16.67
C TYR A 303 4.49 11.31 16.90
N MET A 304 4.96 10.24 17.56
CA MET A 304 4.13 9.07 17.85
C MET A 304 2.94 9.40 18.76
N ILE A 305 3.12 10.29 19.74
CA ILE A 305 2.01 10.80 20.58
C ILE A 305 1.00 11.55 19.71
N CYS A 306 1.45 12.40 18.78
CA CYS A 306 0.54 13.11 17.87
C CYS A 306 -0.25 12.14 16.96
N VAL A 307 0.41 11.12 16.41
CA VAL A 307 -0.25 10.08 15.59
C VAL A 307 -1.29 9.30 16.41
N LEU A 308 -0.95 8.89 17.63
CA LEU A 308 -1.88 8.17 18.52
C LEU A 308 -3.06 9.05 18.94
N TYR A 309 -2.82 10.33 19.23
CA TYR A 309 -3.86 11.30 19.57
C TYR A 309 -4.79 11.59 18.39
N GLU A 310 -4.25 11.72 17.17
CA GLU A 310 -5.02 11.87 15.94
C GLU A 310 -5.91 10.64 15.65
N ALA A 311 -5.40 9.44 15.93
CA ALA A 311 -6.13 8.19 15.70
C ALA A 311 -7.33 7.98 16.64
N HIS A 312 -7.33 8.60 17.83
CA HIS A 312 -8.37 8.43 18.85
C HIS A 312 -9.28 9.66 19.02
N CYS A 313 -9.06 10.74 18.25
CA CYS A 313 -9.82 11.99 18.38
C CYS A 313 -10.46 12.41 17.06
N SER A 314 -11.80 12.53 17.07
CA SER A 314 -12.62 12.89 15.91
C SER A 314 -12.29 14.26 15.31
N ASP A 315 -12.14 15.28 16.16
CA ASP A 315 -12.11 16.70 15.76
C ASP A 315 -10.77 17.41 16.01
N CYS A 316 -9.77 16.72 16.56
CA CYS A 316 -8.49 17.34 16.94
C CYS A 316 -7.73 17.94 15.74
N ASN A 317 -8.03 17.50 14.52
CA ASN A 317 -7.48 18.06 13.28
C ASN A 317 -7.95 19.48 12.93
N ALA A 318 -9.01 19.98 13.58
CA ALA A 318 -9.44 21.37 13.47
C ALA A 318 -8.66 22.31 14.40
N GLN A 319 -7.87 21.78 15.35
CA GLN A 319 -7.13 22.59 16.31
C GLN A 319 -5.78 23.05 15.72
N GLU A 320 -5.62 24.37 15.54
CA GLU A 320 -4.41 24.98 14.98
C GLU A 320 -3.14 24.59 15.77
N LEU A 321 -3.24 24.51 17.11
CA LEU A 321 -2.16 24.06 17.97
C LEU A 321 -1.70 22.62 17.65
N PHE A 322 -2.63 21.70 17.40
CA PHE A 322 -2.30 20.32 17.03
C PHE A 322 -1.56 20.24 15.70
N LEU A 323 -2.01 20.99 14.69
CA LEU A 323 -1.35 21.08 13.38
C LEU A 323 0.08 21.66 13.48
N ILE A 324 0.29 22.65 14.34
CA ILE A 324 1.62 23.21 14.60
C ILE A 324 2.53 22.16 15.26
N VAL A 325 2.07 21.51 16.35
CA VAL A 325 2.85 20.49 17.08
C VAL A 325 3.19 19.30 16.19
N MET A 326 2.26 18.83 15.36
CA MET A 326 2.49 17.74 14.41
C MET A 326 3.55 18.12 13.37
N ARG A 327 3.46 19.31 12.76
CA ARG A 327 4.46 19.80 11.78
C ARG A 327 5.85 19.97 12.39
N VAL A 328 5.93 20.51 13.61
CA VAL A 328 7.21 20.63 14.35
C VAL A 328 7.79 19.26 14.67
N SER A 329 6.96 18.30 15.10
CA SER A 329 7.40 16.93 15.39
C SER A 329 7.97 16.23 14.14
N ILE A 330 7.29 16.36 12.99
CA ILE A 330 7.80 15.87 11.69
C ILE A 330 9.14 16.52 11.34
N ALA A 331 9.27 17.84 11.48
CA ALA A 331 10.54 18.53 11.21
C ALA A 331 11.67 18.01 12.11
N LEU A 332 11.38 17.74 13.39
CA LEU A 332 12.34 17.17 14.34
C LEU A 332 12.77 15.74 13.98
N THR A 333 11.88 14.88 13.45
CA THR A 333 12.30 13.53 13.01
C THR A 333 13.29 13.61 11.85
N PHE A 334 13.00 14.40 10.81
CA PHE A 334 13.93 14.65 9.71
C PHE A 334 15.28 15.21 10.18
N ILE A 335 15.27 16.20 11.09
CA ILE A 335 16.50 16.77 11.66
C ILE A 335 17.30 15.69 12.43
N SER A 336 16.64 14.82 13.19
CA SER A 336 17.33 13.76 13.96
C SER A 336 17.98 12.69 13.07
N VAL A 337 17.34 12.32 11.96
CA VAL A 337 17.93 11.42 10.95
C VAL A 337 19.13 12.09 10.28
N ALA A 338 18.98 13.34 9.84
CA ALA A 338 20.06 14.11 9.22
C ALA A 338 21.24 14.38 10.18
N ALA A 339 21.00 14.53 11.48
CA ALA A 339 22.03 14.78 12.49
C ALA A 339 22.82 13.53 12.89
N SER A 340 22.24 12.33 12.75
CA SER A 340 22.84 11.08 13.25
C SER A 340 24.25 10.77 12.70
N PRO A 341 24.57 10.97 11.40
CA PRO A 341 25.94 10.87 10.89
C PRO A 341 26.91 11.86 11.53
N PHE A 342 26.48 13.11 11.76
CA PHE A 342 27.32 14.15 12.38
C PHE A 342 27.60 13.85 13.85
N VAL A 343 26.65 13.26 14.59
CA VAL A 343 26.89 12.79 15.96
C VAL A 343 28.01 11.76 15.99
N TYR A 344 28.01 10.77 15.09
CA TYR A 344 29.13 9.83 14.98
C TYR A 344 30.46 10.52 14.64
N CYS A 345 30.49 11.47 13.71
CA CYS A 345 31.69 12.22 13.36
C CYS A 345 32.22 13.17 14.46
N VAL A 346 31.35 13.64 15.37
CA VAL A 346 31.76 14.46 16.53
C VAL A 346 32.25 13.57 17.68
N CYS A 347 31.55 12.47 17.94
CA CYS A 347 31.86 11.57 19.05
C CYS A 347 33.03 10.62 18.77
N ILE A 348 33.29 10.24 17.51
CA ILE A 348 34.32 9.26 17.15
C ILE A 348 35.40 9.96 16.28
N PRO A 349 36.59 10.27 16.85
CA PRO A 349 37.65 10.99 16.14
C PRO A 349 38.09 10.33 14.83
N ASP A 350 38.15 9.00 14.80
CA ASP A 350 38.56 8.23 13.61
C ASP A 350 37.59 8.44 12.42
N LEU A 351 36.29 8.54 12.70
CA LEU A 351 35.26 8.86 11.70
C LEU A 351 35.28 10.34 11.28
N ARG A 352 35.74 11.24 12.16
CA ARG A 352 35.91 12.67 11.83
C ARG A 352 36.91 12.88 10.70
N GLU A 353 38.06 12.19 10.75
CA GLU A 353 39.05 12.26 9.68
C GLU A 353 38.53 11.57 8.41
N GLY A 354 37.88 10.40 8.52
CA GLY A 354 37.20 9.76 7.39
C GLY A 354 36.19 10.67 6.67
N PHE A 355 35.43 11.48 7.41
CA PHE A 355 34.44 12.41 6.84
C PHE A 355 35.08 13.63 6.18
N LYS A 356 36.14 14.21 6.76
CA LYS A 356 36.94 15.27 6.11
C LYS A 356 37.55 14.77 4.80
N ILE A 357 38.09 13.55 4.84
CA ILE A 357 38.63 12.83 3.68
C ILE A 357 37.55 12.67 2.62
N LEU A 358 36.33 12.28 2.99
CA LEU A 358 35.22 12.07 2.03
C LEU A 358 34.78 13.35 1.32
N PHE A 359 34.57 14.44 2.07
CA PHE A 359 33.86 15.62 1.56
C PHE A 359 34.72 16.65 0.85
N TYR A 360 35.96 16.83 1.30
CA TYR A 360 36.91 17.68 0.58
C TYR A 360 37.74 16.85 -0.40
N GLY A 361 37.80 15.52 -0.18
CA GLY A 361 38.55 14.51 -0.91
C GLY A 361 39.98 14.30 -0.38
N LYS A 362 40.39 13.10 0.05
CA LYS A 362 41.53 12.46 -0.68
C LYS A 362 43.00 13.10 -0.33
N LEU A 363 44.11 12.33 -0.14
CA LEU A 363 45.51 12.77 0.26
C LEU A 363 46.63 12.67 -0.88
N GLN A 364 47.96 12.41 -0.70
CA GLN A 364 48.88 11.97 -1.82
C GLN A 364 50.03 10.93 -1.50
N GLY A 365 50.22 9.81 -2.27
CA GLY A 365 50.93 8.55 -1.86
C GLY A 365 50.05 7.27 -1.69
N GLU A 366 50.15 6.54 -0.56
CA GLU A 366 49.15 5.60 0.04
C GLU A 366 47.82 6.34 0.39
N ASN A 367 47.22 6.96 -0.60
CA ASN A 367 46.62 8.28 -0.45
C ASN A 367 45.89 8.70 -1.78
N PHE A 368 45.43 9.96 -1.96
CA PHE A 368 44.16 10.20 -2.68
C PHE A 368 44.10 11.61 -3.52
N ILE A 369 43.63 12.85 -3.09
CA ILE A 369 43.81 14.34 -3.48
C ILE A 369 42.55 15.33 -3.32
N LEU A 370 42.53 16.42 -2.48
CA LEU A 370 41.33 17.30 -2.17
C LEU A 370 40.94 18.36 -3.23
N ASN A 371 39.82 18.17 -3.94
CA ASN A 371 39.34 19.09 -4.98
C ASN A 371 38.60 20.31 -4.41
N ARG A 372 39.35 21.42 -4.23
CA ARG A 372 38.78 22.74 -3.98
C ARG A 372 38.02 23.25 -5.21
N LEU A 373 36.72 23.50 -5.06
CA LEU A 373 35.97 24.34 -6.00
C LEU A 373 36.54 25.77 -6.00
N ARG A 374 37.44 26.07 -6.95
CA ARG A 374 37.81 27.44 -7.30
C ARG A 374 37.85 27.59 -8.82
N ARG A 375 37.15 28.61 -9.32
CA ARG A 375 37.10 28.97 -10.74
C ARG A 375 38.50 29.07 -11.35
N ASN A 376 38.60 28.55 -12.58
CA ASN A 376 39.64 28.75 -13.59
C ASN A 376 40.98 27.98 -13.44
N ARG A 377 41.24 27.18 -14.50
CA ARG A 377 42.54 26.93 -15.15
C ARG A 377 43.60 26.10 -14.39
N TRP A 378 43.69 24.79 -14.69
CA TRP A 378 44.81 24.09 -15.38
C TRP A 378 44.68 22.55 -15.26
N SER A 379 45.39 21.82 -16.14
CA SER A 379 45.31 20.36 -16.30
C SER A 379 46.25 19.57 -15.37
N ALA A 380 45.78 18.45 -14.82
CA ALA A 380 46.65 17.34 -14.40
C ALA A 380 45.86 16.00 -14.38
N SER A 381 46.54 14.92 -14.80
CA SER A 381 46.06 13.53 -14.74
C SER A 381 46.27 12.93 -13.33
N GLY A 382 45.43 11.98 -12.90
CA GLY A 382 45.64 11.25 -11.65
C GLY A 382 44.53 10.26 -11.28
N SER A 383 44.85 8.96 -11.34
CA SER A 383 43.96 7.81 -11.11
C SER A 383 43.39 7.70 -9.68
N VAL A 384 42.40 6.82 -9.49
CA VAL A 384 41.81 6.49 -8.19
C VAL A 384 41.76 4.96 -7.99
N PRO A 385 42.42 4.39 -6.97
CA PRO A 385 42.17 3.02 -6.54
C PRO A 385 40.95 2.96 -5.59
N VAL A 386 40.08 1.97 -5.76
CA VAL A 386 38.89 1.73 -4.91
C VAL A 386 38.95 0.30 -4.37
N ILE A 387 39.06 0.16 -3.04
CA ILE A 387 39.08 -1.10 -2.25
C ILE A 387 38.76 -0.70 -0.79
N TYR A 388 37.92 -1.34 0.03
CA TYR A 388 36.74 -2.21 -0.13
C TYR A 388 35.89 -1.99 1.16
N LEU A 389 34.57 -2.25 1.13
CA LEU A 389 33.73 -2.35 2.34
C LEU A 389 33.46 -3.82 2.68
#